data_AF-A0A376J2S1-F1
#
_entry.id   AF-A0A376J2S1-F1
#
_cell.length_a   1.000
_cell.length_b   1.000
_cell.length_c   1.000
_cell.angle_alpha   90.00
_cell.angle_beta   90.00
_cell.angle_gamma   90.00
#
_symmetry.space_group_name_H-M   'P 1'
#
loop_
_entity.id
_entity.type
_entity.pdbx_description
1 polymer ?
#
loop_
_entity_poly.entity_id
_entity_poly.type
_entity_poly.pdbx_seq_one_letter_code
_entity_poly.pdbx_strand_id
1 'polypeptide(L)' 'MVFPSLEAGNIGYKIAQRLGGYRAVGPLIQGLAAPMHDLSRGCSVQEIIELALVAAVPRQTEVNRESSLQTLVE' A
#
# COMPACT_ATOMS: atom_id res chain seq x y z
N MET A 1 7.20 1.93 -9.60
CA MET A 1 7.35 3.19 -10.37
C MET A 1 7.28 4.34 -9.39
N VAL A 2 8.15 5.35 -9.53
CA VAL A 2 8.08 6.60 -8.77
C VAL A 2 7.77 7.70 -9.78
N PHE A 3 6.73 8.50 -9.50
CA PHE A 3 6.27 9.56 -10.41
C PHE A 3 6.81 10.92 -9.97
N PRO A 4 7.09 11.84 -10.92
CA PRO A 4 7.64 13.16 -10.59
C PRO A 4 6.63 14.10 -9.93
N SER A 5 5.33 13.80 -10.01
CA SER A 5 4.27 14.58 -9.40
C SER A 5 3.03 13.71 -9.11
N LEU A 6 2.14 14.22 -8.27
CA LEU A 6 0.86 13.57 -7.95
C LEU A 6 -0.03 13.43 -9.19
N GLU A 7 -0.02 14.43 -10.07
CA GLU A 7 -0.79 14.40 -11.32
C GLU A 7 -0.30 13.27 -12.25
N ALA A 8 1.01 13.17 -12.46
CA ALA A 8 1.59 12.11 -13.27
C ALA A 8 1.27 10.72 -12.71
N GLY A 9 1.34 10.55 -11.38
CA GLY A 9 0.95 9.31 -10.71
C GLY A 9 -0.54 8.99 -10.87
N ASN A 10 -1.41 9.97 -10.63
CA ASN A 10 -2.86 9.82 -10.72
C ASN A 10 -3.36 9.49 -12.13
N ILE A 11 -2.75 10.08 -13.15
CA ILE A 11 -3.03 9.78 -14.56
C ILE A 11 -2.48 8.39 -14.90
N GLY A 12 -1.21 8.13 -14.55
CA GLY A 12 -0.52 6.89 -14.87
C GLY A 12 -1.23 5.65 -14.33
N TYR A 13 -1.61 5.63 -13.05
CA TYR A 13 -2.30 4.46 -12.49
C TYR A 13 -3.69 4.26 -13.08
N LYS A 14 -4.42 5.34 -13.41
CA LYS A 14 -5.76 5.22 -14.03
C LYS A 14 -5.67 4.73 -15.48
N ILE A 15 -4.62 5.08 -16.22
CA ILE A 15 -4.34 4.51 -17.53
C ILE A 15 -4.08 3.00 -17.39
N ALA A 16 -3.19 2.61 -16.47
CA ALA A 16 -2.91 1.19 -16.23
C ALA A 16 -4.18 0.41 -15.83
N GLN A 17 -5.01 0.99 -14.96
CA GLN A 17 -6.27 0.39 -14.53
C GLN A 17 -7.28 0.25 -15.67
N ARG A 18 -7.58 1.35 -16.38
CA ARG A 18 -8.71 1.41 -17.32
C ARG A 18 -8.35 0.90 -18.72
N LEU A 19 -7.14 1.18 -19.18
CA LEU A 19 -6.70 0.81 -20.53
C LEU A 19 -5.80 -0.43 -20.50
N GLY A 20 -5.06 -0.64 -19.42
CA GLY A 20 -4.20 -1.81 -19.26
C GLY A 20 -4.88 -3.05 -18.66
N GLY A 21 -6.14 -2.93 -18.20
CA GLY A 21 -6.87 -4.03 -17.55
C GLY A 21 -6.29 -4.45 -16.19
N TYR A 22 -5.41 -3.63 -15.60
CA TYR A 22 -4.85 -3.93 -14.29
C TYR A 22 -5.81 -3.56 -13.16
N ARG A 23 -5.68 -4.27 -12.04
CA ARG A 23 -6.42 -3.95 -10.82
C ARG A 23 -5.67 -2.90 -10.01
N ALA A 24 -6.34 -1.82 -9.63
CA ALA A 24 -5.80 -0.82 -8.72
C ALA A 24 -6.27 -1.13 -7.29
N VAL A 25 -5.33 -1.25 -6.35
CA VAL A 25 -5.59 -1.42 -4.92
C VAL A 25 -5.03 -0.21 -4.18
N GLY A 26 -5.86 0.49 -3.41
CA GLY A 26 -5.45 1.66 -2.64
C GLY A 26 -6.52 2.76 -2.57
N PRO A 27 -6.15 3.96 -2.09
CA PRO A 27 -4.78 4.44 -1.84
C PRO A 27 -4.11 3.80 -0.61
N LEU A 28 -2.84 3.43 -0.74
CA LEU A 28 -2.02 2.93 0.38
C LEU A 28 -1.13 4.06 0.90
N ILE A 29 -1.33 4.43 2.16
CA ILE A 29 -0.53 5.46 2.83
C ILE A 29 0.71 4.82 3.44
N GLN A 30 1.88 5.35 3.12
CA GLN A 30 3.17 4.87 3.62
C GLN A 30 3.87 5.97 4.42
N GLY A 31 4.78 5.58 5.32
CA GLY A 31 5.58 6.52 6.13
C GLY A 31 4.99 6.91 7.49
N LEU A 32 3.84 6.35 7.88
CA LEU A 32 3.25 6.55 9.21
C LEU A 32 3.86 5.63 10.28
N ALA A 33 3.76 6.03 11.55
CA ALA A 33 4.21 5.23 12.69
C ALA A 33 3.39 3.94 12.88
N ALA A 34 2.13 3.93 12.49
CA ALA A 34 1.26 2.75 12.47
C ALA A 34 0.53 2.67 11.12
N PRO A 35 0.18 1.47 10.63
CA PRO A 35 -0.54 1.32 9.38
C PRO A 35 -1.93 1.95 9.50
N MET A 36 -2.18 2.98 8.68
CA MET A 36 -3.48 3.62 8.56
C MET A 36 -3.71 3.94 7.10
N HIS A 37 -4.90 3.61 6.58
CA HIS A 37 -5.27 3.85 5.19
C HIS A 37 -6.66 4.47 5.13
N ASP A 38 -6.86 5.32 4.13
CA ASP A 38 -8.15 5.96 3.88
C ASP A 38 -8.95 5.16 2.84
N LEU A 39 -10.25 5.06 3.06
CA LEU A 39 -11.16 4.40 2.12
C LEU A 39 -11.79 5.44 1.21
N SER A 40 -11.83 5.14 -0.08
CA SER A 40 -12.57 5.99 -1.02
C SER A 40 -14.06 6.00 -0.69
N ARG A 41 -14.70 7.17 -0.81
CA ARG A 41 -16.16 7.27 -0.70
C ARG A 41 -16.81 6.37 -1.77
N GLY A 42 -17.66 5.45 -1.34
CA GLY A 42 -18.30 4.47 -2.23
C GLY A 42 -17.49 3.19 -2.48
N CYS A 43 -16.46 2.91 -1.68
CA CYS A 43 -15.75 1.63 -1.75
C CYS A 43 -16.69 0.43 -1.52
N SER A 44 -16.42 -0.65 -2.22
CA SER A 44 -17.09 -1.94 -2.04
C SER A 44 -16.63 -2.63 -0.76
N VAL A 45 -17.44 -3.57 -0.25
CA VAL A 45 -17.05 -4.45 0.87
C VAL A 45 -15.73 -5.18 0.57
N GLN A 46 -15.52 -5.58 -0.69
CA GLN A 46 -14.30 -6.26 -1.11
C GLN A 46 -13.06 -5.36 -0.94
N GLU A 47 -13.14 -4.09 -1.34
CA GLU A 47 -12.03 -3.14 -1.18
C GLU A 47 -11.74 -2.85 0.29
N ILE A 48 -12.75 -2.82 1.16
CA ILE A 48 -12.58 -2.69 2.62
C ILE A 48 -11.77 -3.87 3.16
N ILE A 49 -12.15 -5.09 2.80
CA ILE A 49 -11.46 -6.32 3.24
C ILE A 49 -10.01 -6.30 2.76
N GLU A 50 -9.78 -5.97 1.50
CA GLU A 50 -8.43 -5.92 0.93
C GLU A 50 -7.55 -4.89 1.63
N LEU A 51 -8.06 -3.69 1.90
CA LEU A 51 -7.29 -2.64 2.57
C LEU A 51 -7.01 -3.01 4.04
N ALA A 52 -7.97 -3.64 4.71
CA ALA A 52 -7.79 -4.15 6.08
C ALA A 52 -6.71 -5.25 6.13
N LEU A 53 -6.70 -6.16 5.15
CA LEU A 53 -5.67 -7.19 5.05
C LEU A 53 -4.28 -6.59 4.81
N VAL A 54 -4.18 -5.57 3.93
CA VAL A 54 -2.90 -4.87 3.71
C VAL A 54 -2.45 -4.16 4.99
N ALA A 55 -3.35 -3.51 5.72
CA ALA A 55 -3.02 -2.84 6.98
C ALA A 55 -2.59 -3.81 8.09
N ALA A 56 -3.06 -5.06 8.06
CA ALA A 56 -2.68 -6.10 9.01
C ALA A 56 -1.28 -6.69 8.74
N VAL A 57 -0.70 -6.45 7.55
CA VAL A 57 0.66 -6.91 7.25
C VAL A 57 1.67 -6.11 8.09
N PRO A 58 2.60 -6.78 8.81
CA PRO A 58 3.64 -6.10 9.58
C PRO A 58 4.46 -5.16 8.71
N ARG A 59 4.87 -4.02 9.29
CA ARG A 59 5.65 -3.03 8.53
C ARG A 59 6.99 -3.65 8.13
N GLN A 60 7.46 -3.39 6.91
CA GLN A 60 8.78 -3.86 6.46
C GLN A 60 9.90 -3.49 7.44
N THR A 61 9.80 -2.34 8.13
CA THR A 61 10.78 -1.93 9.14
C THR A 61 10.75 -2.79 10.40
N GLU A 62 9.60 -3.33 10.81
CA GLU A 62 9.49 -4.25 11.95
C GLU A 62 10.06 -5.62 11.58
N VAL A 63 9.71 -6.14 10.40
CA VAL A 63 10.25 -7.40 9.87
C VAL A 63 11.78 -7.32 9.77
N ASN A 64 12.31 -6.23 9.22
CA ASN A 64 13.76 -6.04 9.11
C ASN A 64 14.43 -5.90 10.48
N ARG A 65 13.74 -5.32 11.48
CA ARG A 65 14.28 -5.19 12.84
C ARG A 65 14.33 -6.54 13.55
N GLU A 66 13.27 -7.33 13.48
CA GLU A 66 13.24 -8.69 14.04
C GLU A 66 14.28 -9.60 13.40
N SER A 67 14.41 -9.54 12.07
CA SER A 67 15.42 -10.30 11.33
C SER A 67 16.86 -9.84 11.68
N SER A 68 17.09 -8.53 11.84
CA SER A 68 18.39 -8.00 12.29
C SER A 68 18.72 -8.39 13.74
N LEU A 69 17.72 -8.46 14.62
CA LEU A 69 17.90 -8.92 16.00
C LEU A 69 18.21 -10.42 16.06
N GLN A 70 17.62 -11.24 15.19
CA GLN A 70 17.95 -12.67 15.07
C GLN A 70 19.40 -12.88 14.62
N THR A 71 19.90 -12.10 13.66
CA THR A 71 21.31 -12.17 13.21
C THR A 71 22.31 -11.74 14.29
N LEU A 72 21.90 -10.95 15.27
CA LEU A 72 22.76 -10.49 16.38
C LEU A 72 22.82 -11.48 17.55
N VAL A 73 21.92 -12.47 17.59
CA VAL A 73 21.84 -13.48 18.67
C VAL A 73 22.53 -14.80 18.25
N GLU A 74 22.89 -14.95 16.97
CA GLU A 74 23.75 -16.00 16.42
C GLU A 74 25.22 -15.55 16.36
#